data_AF-A0A7X7ILL3-F1
#
_entry.id   AF-A0A7X7ILL3-F1
#
_cell.length_a   1.000
_cell.length_b   1.000
_cell.length_c   1.000
_cell.angle_alpha   90.00
_cell.angle_beta   90.00
_cell.angle_gamma   90.00
#
_symmetry.space_group_name_H-M   'P 1'
#
loop_
_entity.id
_entity.type
_entity.pdbx_description
1 polymer ?
#
loop_
_entity_poly.entity_id
_entity_poly.type
_entity_poly.pdbx_seq_one_letter_code
_entity_poly.pdbx_strand_id
1 'polypeptide(L)'
;MFPLNDAVIKRVQVPREVTSPLYSDKYVRVNSNCFELKVPGTGAFFACDGNMAEYSIEPGADPEWVRLYLKGQVLVALLHQRKIINFHASSFVYSGRGVMILGETGAGKSSLTASFALEGAGFLTDDITPVVYSDGDP
;
A
#
# COMPACT_ATOMS: atom_id res chain seq x y z
N MET A 1 5.99 12.46 -3.80
CA MET A 1 7.02 11.57 -3.23
C MET A 1 6.37 10.25 -2.87
N PHE A 2 7.00 9.13 -3.22
CA PHE A 2 6.53 7.78 -2.88
C PHE A 2 7.01 7.41 -1.47
N PRO A 3 6.25 6.65 -0.65
CA PRO A 3 6.62 6.41 0.75
C PRO A 3 7.90 5.57 0.96
N LEU A 4 8.26 4.71 0.01
CA LEU A 4 9.51 3.94 0.04
C LEU A 4 10.60 4.68 -0.73
N ASN A 5 11.51 5.32 -0.01
CA ASN A 5 12.56 6.17 -0.60
C ASN A 5 13.60 5.39 -1.42
N ASP A 6 13.75 4.10 -1.12
CA ASP A 6 14.63 3.16 -1.82
C ASP A 6 13.95 2.46 -2.99
N ALA A 7 12.65 2.67 -3.21
CA ALA A 7 11.92 2.06 -4.30
C ALA A 7 12.02 2.90 -5.60
N VAL A 8 12.33 2.22 -6.70
CA VAL A 8 12.36 2.82 -8.04
C VAL A 8 10.97 2.74 -8.66
N ILE A 9 10.32 3.89 -8.81
CA ILE A 9 8.98 3.99 -9.41
C ILE A 9 9.10 4.60 -10.81
N LYS A 10 8.71 3.87 -11.85
CA LYS A 10 8.88 4.28 -13.24
C LYS A 10 7.57 4.27 -14.01
N ARG A 11 7.25 5.39 -14.68
CA ARG A 11 6.20 5.40 -15.71
C ARG A 11 6.73 4.77 -16.99
N VAL A 12 5.98 3.83 -17.56
CA VAL A 12 6.29 3.14 -18.82
C VAL A 12 5.06 3.10 -19.72
N GLN A 13 5.25 2.74 -20.99
CA GLN A 13 4.11 2.53 -21.90
C GLN A 13 3.36 1.23 -21.56
N VAL A 14 4.11 0.16 -21.33
CA VAL A 14 3.59 -1.16 -20.97
C VAL A 14 4.42 -1.69 -19.79
N PRO A 15 3.83 -1.83 -18.58
CA PRO A 15 4.49 -2.48 -17.45
C PRO A 15 4.77 -3.95 -17.73
N ARG A 16 5.79 -4.49 -17.06
CA ARG A 16 6.03 -5.94 -17.05
C ARG A 16 4.81 -6.73 -16.56
N GLU A 17 4.74 -7.98 -16.98
CA GLU A 17 3.74 -8.94 -16.50
C GLU A 17 4.37 -9.95 -15.53
N VAL A 18 3.57 -10.48 -14.61
CA VAL A 18 4.01 -11.54 -13.70
C VAL A 18 4.15 -12.85 -14.46
N THR A 19 5.36 -13.43 -14.45
CA THR A 19 5.64 -14.77 -14.99
C THR A 19 5.34 -15.84 -13.94
N SER A 20 4.73 -16.96 -14.37
CA SER A 20 4.38 -18.10 -13.50
C SER A 20 3.58 -17.69 -12.25
N PRO A 21 2.40 -17.09 -12.41
CA PRO A 21 1.60 -16.64 -11.28
C PRO A 21 1.17 -17.81 -10.39
N LEU A 22 1.27 -17.62 -9.06
CA LEU A 22 0.67 -18.49 -8.06
C LEU A 22 -0.83 -18.21 -7.92
N TYR A 23 -1.23 -16.96 -8.19
CA TYR A 23 -2.62 -16.53 -8.27
C TYR A 23 -2.82 -15.63 -9.49
N SER A 24 -3.91 -15.83 -10.22
CA SER A 24 -4.28 -15.00 -11.37
C SER A 24 -5.79 -14.91 -11.51
N ASP A 25 -6.28 -13.69 -11.73
CA ASP A 25 -7.61 -13.42 -12.26
C ASP A 25 -7.52 -12.47 -13.47
N LYS A 26 -8.64 -11.82 -13.84
CA LYS A 26 -8.72 -10.89 -14.96
C LYS A 26 -7.88 -9.61 -14.75
N TYR A 27 -7.73 -9.16 -13.52
CA TYR A 27 -7.13 -7.88 -13.16
C TYR A 27 -5.82 -8.04 -12.40
N VAL A 28 -5.61 -9.16 -11.71
CA VAL A 28 -4.50 -9.36 -10.79
C VAL A 28 -3.72 -10.61 -11.17
N ARG A 29 -2.39 -10.50 -11.13
CA ARG A 29 -1.49 -11.66 -11.14
C ARG A 29 -0.44 -11.49 -10.06
N VAL A 30 -0.16 -12.57 -9.31
CA VAL A 30 0.78 -12.54 -8.20
C VAL A 30 1.59 -13.82 -8.17
N ASN A 31 2.89 -13.70 -7.90
CA ASN A 31 3.75 -14.80 -7.48
C ASN A 31 4.48 -14.41 -6.18
N SER A 32 5.53 -15.15 -5.79
CA SER A 32 6.25 -14.92 -4.53
C SER A 32 6.95 -13.56 -4.43
N ASN A 33 7.31 -12.93 -5.55
CA ASN A 33 8.12 -11.72 -5.55
C ASN A 33 7.58 -10.58 -6.41
N CYS A 34 6.61 -10.85 -7.29
CA CYS A 34 6.02 -9.87 -8.19
C CYS A 34 4.49 -9.81 -8.07
N PHE A 35 3.94 -8.63 -8.35
CA PHE A 35 2.53 -8.28 -8.34
C PHE A 35 2.21 -7.49 -9.61
N GLU A 36 1.11 -7.83 -10.27
CA GLU A 36 0.54 -7.11 -11.42
C GLU A 36 -0.91 -6.78 -11.11
N LEU A 37 -1.31 -5.55 -11.45
CA LEU A 37 -2.67 -5.05 -11.33
C LEU A 37 -3.05 -4.26 -12.59
N LYS A 38 -4.18 -4.62 -13.20
CA LYS A 38 -4.81 -3.91 -14.33
C LYS A 38 -6.11 -3.27 -13.84
N VAL A 39 -6.21 -1.95 -13.97
CA VAL A 39 -7.37 -1.16 -13.56
C VAL A 39 -7.95 -0.46 -14.78
N PRO A 40 -9.03 -0.99 -15.39
CA PRO A 40 -9.67 -0.37 -16.54
C PRO A 40 -10.05 1.09 -16.28
N GLY A 41 -9.77 1.96 -17.23
CA GLY A 41 -10.00 3.41 -17.12
C GLY A 41 -8.97 4.16 -16.27
N THR A 42 -7.96 3.46 -15.71
CA THR A 42 -6.90 4.09 -14.91
C THR A 42 -5.50 3.76 -15.45
N GLY A 43 -5.16 2.48 -15.56
CA GLY A 43 -3.79 2.07 -15.88
C GLY A 43 -3.44 0.65 -15.48
N ALA A 44 -2.19 0.29 -15.73
CA ALA A 44 -1.60 -0.97 -15.26
C ALA A 44 -0.43 -0.68 -14.32
N PHE A 45 -0.24 -1.56 -13.35
CA PHE A 45 0.77 -1.45 -12.30
C PHE A 45 1.49 -2.78 -12.16
N PHE A 46 2.79 -2.72 -11.97
CA PHE A 46 3.65 -3.86 -11.69
C PHE A 46 4.57 -3.50 -10.52
N ALA A 47 4.77 -4.40 -9.58
CA ALA A 47 5.68 -4.24 -8.45
C ALA A 47 6.45 -5.54 -8.25
N CYS A 48 7.77 -5.49 -8.13
CA CYS A 48 8.56 -6.69 -7.87
C CYS A 48 9.79 -6.45 -6.99
N ASP A 49 10.21 -7.52 -6.32
CA ASP A 49 11.39 -7.62 -5.46
C ASP A 49 11.42 -6.59 -4.32
N GLY A 50 10.27 -6.02 -3.97
CA GLY A 50 10.10 -5.06 -2.90
C GLY A 50 10.69 -3.67 -3.17
N ASN A 51 11.41 -3.44 -4.26
CA ASN A 51 12.15 -2.20 -4.49
C ASN A 51 11.88 -1.54 -5.85
N MET A 52 10.97 -2.07 -6.66
CA MET A 52 10.72 -1.53 -7.99
C MET A 52 9.25 -1.67 -8.38
N ALA A 53 8.72 -0.59 -8.95
CA ALA A 53 7.40 -0.58 -9.55
C ALA A 53 7.40 0.13 -10.90
N GLU A 54 6.59 -0.39 -11.80
CA GLU A 54 6.27 0.19 -13.10
C GLU A 54 4.78 0.49 -13.17
N TYR A 55 4.43 1.59 -13.85
CA TYR A 55 3.03 1.89 -14.10
C TYR A 55 2.84 2.55 -15.46
N SER A 56 1.68 2.30 -16.07
CA SER A 56 1.17 3.04 -17.22
C SER A 56 -0.12 3.75 -16.84
N ILE A 57 -0.48 4.76 -17.61
CA ILE A 57 -1.72 5.53 -17.42
C ILE A 57 -2.54 5.36 -18.69
N GLU A 58 -3.80 4.95 -18.56
CA GLU A 58 -4.72 4.89 -19.69
C GLU A 58 -5.09 6.31 -20.19
N PRO A 59 -5.32 6.51 -21.50
CA PRO A 59 -5.77 7.80 -22.01
C PRO A 59 -7.04 8.29 -21.33
N GLY A 60 -7.02 9.52 -20.80
CA GLY A 60 -8.17 10.12 -20.10
C GLY A 60 -8.34 9.71 -18.64
N ALA A 61 -7.44 8.87 -18.09
CA ALA A 61 -7.47 8.51 -16.68
C ALA A 61 -7.23 9.72 -15.76
N ASP A 62 -7.93 9.75 -14.63
CA ASP A 62 -7.69 10.72 -13.56
C ASP A 62 -6.32 10.43 -12.90
N PRO A 63 -5.40 11.40 -12.86
CA PRO A 63 -4.14 11.25 -12.15
C PRO A 63 -4.29 10.88 -10.67
N GLU A 64 -5.37 11.29 -10.01
CA GLU A 64 -5.59 10.98 -8.59
C GLU A 64 -5.93 9.51 -8.38
N TRP A 65 -6.63 8.85 -9.31
CA TRP A 65 -6.82 7.40 -9.28
C TRP A 65 -5.50 6.66 -9.42
N VAL A 66 -4.63 7.08 -10.35
CA VAL A 66 -3.29 6.49 -10.51
C VAL A 66 -2.48 6.62 -9.22
N ARG A 67 -2.52 7.81 -8.59
CA ARG A 67 -1.86 8.07 -7.32
C ARG A 67 -2.40 7.22 -6.17
N LEU A 68 -3.71 6.99 -6.14
CA LEU A 68 -4.36 6.11 -5.17
C LEU A 68 -3.82 4.69 -5.27
N TYR A 69 -3.79 4.10 -6.47
CA TYR A 69 -3.28 2.74 -6.66
C TYR A 69 -1.79 2.59 -6.36
N LEU A 70 -0.98 3.62 -6.68
CA LEU A 70 0.43 3.65 -6.29
C LEU A 70 0.60 3.64 -4.77
N LYS A 71 -0.16 4.47 -4.05
CA LYS A 71 -0.04 4.59 -2.58
C LYS A 71 -0.76 3.49 -1.80
N GLY A 72 -1.71 2.81 -2.41
CA GLY A 72 -2.43 1.67 -1.85
C GLY A 72 -1.79 0.36 -2.26
N GLN A 73 -2.35 -0.27 -3.29
CA GLN A 73 -2.05 -1.66 -3.68
C GLN A 73 -0.57 -1.87 -4.05
N VAL A 74 0.05 -0.94 -4.80
CA VAL A 74 1.47 -1.06 -5.18
C VAL A 74 2.37 -0.96 -3.96
N LEU A 75 2.11 -0.01 -3.05
CA LEU A 75 2.85 0.11 -1.80
C LEU A 75 2.71 -1.15 -0.94
N VAL A 76 1.50 -1.66 -0.77
CA VAL A 76 1.23 -2.89 0.00
C VAL A 76 1.95 -4.09 -0.63
N ALA A 77 1.95 -4.21 -1.96
CA ALA A 77 2.67 -5.27 -2.65
C ALA A 77 4.18 -5.19 -2.38
N LEU A 78 4.79 -4.00 -2.48
CA LEU A 78 6.22 -3.80 -2.19
C LEU A 78 6.55 -4.13 -0.72
N LEU A 79 5.72 -3.70 0.23
CA LEU A 79 5.89 -4.00 1.65
C LEU A 79 5.76 -5.50 1.93
N HIS A 80 4.78 -6.18 1.32
CA HIS A 80 4.62 -7.62 1.46
C HIS A 80 5.82 -8.39 0.90
N GLN A 81 6.36 -7.97 -0.24
CA GLN A 81 7.58 -8.54 -0.82
C GLN A 81 8.82 -8.34 0.09
N ARG A 82 8.82 -7.29 0.93
CA ARG A 82 9.79 -7.06 2.00
C ARG A 82 9.51 -7.83 3.30
N LYS A 83 8.49 -8.70 3.32
CA LYS A 83 8.02 -9.43 4.50
C LYS A 83 7.48 -8.53 5.62
N ILE A 84 6.99 -7.35 5.27
CA ILE A 84 6.33 -6.41 6.19
C ILE A 84 4.82 -6.67 6.12
N ILE A 85 4.21 -6.97 7.27
CA ILE A 85 2.78 -7.23 7.38
C ILE A 85 2.03 -5.88 7.38
N ASN A 86 0.92 -5.79 6.67
CA ASN A 86 0.12 -4.57 6.56
C ASN A 86 -1.30 -4.81 7.03
N PHE A 87 -1.86 -3.85 7.77
CA PHE A 87 -3.25 -3.86 8.22
C PHE A 87 -3.99 -2.65 7.66
N HIS A 88 -5.23 -2.86 7.22
CA HIS A 88 -6.15 -1.76 6.92
C HIS A 88 -6.71 -1.21 8.25
N ALA A 89 -5.95 -0.29 8.83
CA ALA A 89 -6.15 0.18 10.19
C ALA A 89 -5.59 1.59 10.37
N SER A 90 -6.28 2.37 11.20
CA SER A 90 -5.79 3.66 11.66
C SER A 90 -4.88 3.46 12.86
N SER A 91 -3.80 4.24 12.99
CA SER A 91 -2.86 4.13 14.09
C SER A 91 -2.28 5.46 14.55
N PHE A 92 -1.91 5.48 15.83
CA PHE A 92 -1.33 6.62 16.53
C PHE A 92 -0.47 6.17 17.71
N VAL A 93 0.39 7.05 18.21
CA VAL A 93 1.19 6.85 19.42
C VAL A 93 0.52 7.54 20.59
N TYR A 94 0.19 6.76 21.63
CA TYR A 94 -0.39 7.28 22.86
C TYR A 94 0.33 6.72 24.06
N SER A 95 0.77 7.61 24.96
CA SER A 95 1.55 7.26 26.16
C SER A 95 2.76 6.36 25.86
N GLY A 96 3.48 6.65 24.77
CA GLY A 96 4.67 5.91 24.34
C GLY A 96 4.39 4.54 23.71
N ARG A 97 3.14 4.19 23.43
CA ARG A 97 2.74 2.93 22.80
C ARG A 97 2.10 3.18 21.44
N GLY A 98 2.43 2.34 20.46
CA GLY A 98 1.68 2.29 19.21
C GLY A 98 0.30 1.69 19.45
N VAL A 99 -0.75 2.36 18.96
CA VAL A 99 -2.14 1.90 19.02
C VAL A 99 -2.64 1.76 17.59
N MET A 100 -3.23 0.60 17.29
CA MET A 100 -3.86 0.32 16.01
C MET A 100 -5.34 0.02 16.22
N ILE A 101 -6.21 0.72 15.48
CA ILE A 101 -7.66 0.53 15.52
C ILE A 101 -8.10 -0.21 14.26
N LEU A 102 -8.63 -1.41 14.44
CA LEU A 102 -9.27 -2.20 13.39
C LEU A 102 -10.79 -2.13 13.52
N GLY A 103 -11.47 -2.35 12.40
CA GLY A 103 -12.93 -2.30 12.31
C GLY A 103 -13.38 -2.06 10.88
N GLU A 104 -14.66 -2.26 10.62
CA GLU A 104 -15.24 -2.07 9.28
C GLU A 104 -15.19 -0.60 8.83
N THR A 105 -15.37 -0.38 7.52
CA THR A 105 -15.55 0.97 6.98
C THR A 105 -16.76 1.62 7.64
N GLY A 106 -16.60 2.87 8.09
CA GLY A 106 -17.66 3.59 8.82
C GLY A 106 -17.73 3.31 10.32
N ALA A 107 -16.94 2.36 10.87
CA ALA A 107 -16.92 2.07 12.31
C ALA A 107 -16.31 3.19 13.19
N GLY A 108 -15.86 4.31 12.60
CA GLY A 108 -15.33 5.46 13.33
C GLY A 108 -13.81 5.42 13.62
N LYS A 109 -13.05 4.52 13.00
CA LYS A 109 -11.58 4.39 13.19
C LYS A 109 -10.83 5.71 13.00
N SER A 110 -11.09 6.39 11.88
CA SER A 110 -10.46 7.67 11.53
C SER A 110 -10.90 8.78 12.48
N SER A 111 -12.18 8.84 12.87
CA SER A 111 -12.68 9.82 13.82
C SER A 111 -12.06 9.65 15.21
N LEU A 112 -11.93 8.42 15.68
CA LEU A 112 -11.29 8.12 16.97
C LEU A 112 -9.80 8.47 16.94
N THR A 113 -9.10 8.08 15.88
CA THR A 113 -7.68 8.42 15.67
C THR A 113 -7.47 9.93 15.62
N ALA A 114 -8.33 10.66 14.91
CA ALA A 114 -8.29 12.12 14.84
C ALA A 114 -8.54 12.75 16.21
N SER A 115 -9.49 12.25 17.00
CA SER A 115 -9.74 12.74 18.36
C SER A 115 -8.50 12.60 19.25
N PHE A 116 -7.81 11.44 19.20
CA PHE A 116 -6.56 11.27 19.95
C PHE A 116 -5.45 12.19 19.45
N ALA A 117 -5.32 12.35 18.13
CA ALA A 117 -4.31 13.25 17.56
C ALA A 117 -4.54 14.72 17.96
N LEU A 118 -5.81 15.17 18.02
CA LEU A 118 -6.17 16.51 18.48
C LEU A 118 -5.84 16.73 19.96
N GLU A 119 -5.87 15.67 20.78
CA GLU A 119 -5.46 15.68 22.19
C GLU A 119 -3.95 15.45 22.40
N GLY A 120 -3.15 15.54 21.32
CA GLY A 120 -1.69 15.47 21.38
C GLY A 120 -1.09 14.08 21.22
N ALA A 121 -1.87 13.06 20.86
CA ALA A 121 -1.31 11.77 20.45
C ALA A 121 -0.55 11.90 19.12
N GLY A 122 0.50 11.09 18.94
CA GLY A 122 1.30 11.11 17.72
C GLY A 122 0.58 10.40 16.58
N PHE A 123 -0.07 11.15 15.68
CA PHE A 123 -0.71 10.57 14.50
C PHE A 123 0.29 9.81 13.62
N LEU A 124 -0.07 8.59 13.20
CA LEU A 124 0.75 7.79 12.27
C LEU A 124 0.07 7.70 10.89
N THR A 125 -1.13 7.12 10.83
CA THR A 125 -1.88 6.92 9.58
C THR A 125 -3.36 6.60 9.87
N ASP A 126 -4.23 6.78 8.89
CA ASP A 126 -5.66 6.43 8.98
C ASP A 126 -6.08 5.26 8.08
N ASP A 127 -5.19 4.78 7.21
CA ASP A 127 -5.52 3.82 6.15
C ASP A 127 -4.73 2.50 6.24
N ILE A 128 -3.41 2.57 6.05
CA ILE A 128 -2.53 1.39 6.05
C ILE A 128 -1.50 1.53 7.17
N THR A 129 -1.49 0.57 8.08
CA THR A 129 -0.49 0.46 9.17
C THR A 129 0.42 -0.75 8.90
N PRO A 130 1.68 -0.53 8.46
CA PRO A 130 2.70 -1.57 8.38
C PRO A 130 3.23 -1.94 9.78
N VAL A 131 3.52 -3.21 10.01
CA VAL A 131 4.12 -3.74 11.24
C VAL A 131 5.43 -4.46 10.89
N VAL A 132 6.51 -4.05 11.55
CA VAL A 132 7.86 -4.57 11.31
C VAL A 132 8.33 -5.28 12.57
N TYR A 133 8.58 -6.59 12.46
CA TYR A 133 9.13 -7.35 13.57
C TYR A 133 10.64 -7.15 13.66
N SER A 134 11.13 -6.74 14.83
CA SER A 134 12.55 -6.62 15.16
C SER A 134 12.82 -7.43 16.42
N ASP A 135 13.79 -8.37 16.34
CA ASP A 135 14.18 -9.23 17.47
C ASP A 135 13.03 -10.00 18.16
N GLY A 136 11.94 -10.26 17.43
CA GLY A 136 10.76 -10.97 17.93
C GLY A 136 9.65 -10.08 18.45
N ASP A 137 9.88 -8.76 18.53
CA ASP A 137 8.90 -7.76 18.94
C ASP A 137 8.33 -7.01 17.71
N PRO A 138 7.01 -6.72 17.68
CA PRO A 138 6.35 -5.97 16.61
C PRO A 138 6.57 -4.45 16.69
#